data_AF-A0A897NFZ2-F1
#
_entry.id   AF-A0A897NFZ2-F1
#
_cell.length_a   1.000
_cell.length_b   1.000
_cell.length_c   1.000
_cell.angle_alpha   90.00
_cell.angle_beta   90.00
_cell.angle_gamma   90.00
#
_symmetry.space_group_name_H-M   'P 1'
#
loop_
_entity.id
_entity.type
_entity.pdbx_description
1 polymer ?
#
loop_
_entity_poly.entity_id
_entity_poly.type
_entity_poly.pdbx_seq_one_letter_code
_entity_poly.pdbx_strand_id
1 'polypeptide(L)'
;MYAAAITDLLRLIAVPVLGWAAVRDLETRRVPNETWLPLIGLGVALLLWDGLAVWIDTAWMLTIDGLKVGVEAWSAGETARSLALRSAISVGFLVPFAYAFWWFGGFGGADAKALMALAVLFPTYPVFYFPSLTLPRFEATLGVFALTILSNTVLVGAVYPIALAGRNLLQGAVSRMMVVGRPVAVETLPRRYGRLLERPEGFTRRGMDLDVLRMYFSWRGLTLAQLRGDPERYRDPASLPSEPNDPGDGTVPEGDRSLVRTDGGREQDGREDDPWGADAFFEDIGGPIYGTDAEELRAGLTLLATSERVWYSPGLPFIVPMFGGLVASLLAGDVLVWLLLQAGLG
;
A
#
# COMPACT_ATOMS: atom_id res chain seq x y z
N MET A 1 -33.85 -11.11 17.52
CA MET A 1 -33.69 -11.28 16.08
C MET A 1 -32.49 -10.51 15.55
N TYR A 2 -31.62 -11.21 14.81
CA TYR A 2 -30.57 -10.66 13.97
C TYR A 2 -30.99 -10.85 12.51
N ALA A 3 -30.66 -9.91 11.63
CA ALA A 3 -30.96 -10.05 10.21
C ALA A 3 -29.95 -9.32 9.33
N ALA A 4 -29.68 -9.86 8.14
CA ALA A 4 -28.88 -9.18 7.11
C ALA A 4 -29.20 -9.76 5.73
N ALA A 5 -29.03 -8.96 4.67
CA ALA A 5 -29.08 -9.46 3.31
C ALA A 5 -27.96 -10.49 3.08
N ILE A 6 -28.26 -11.57 2.36
CA ILE A 6 -27.27 -12.61 2.06
C ILE A 6 -26.07 -12.01 1.31
N THR A 7 -26.33 -11.06 0.40
CA THR A 7 -25.27 -10.38 -0.35
C THR A 7 -24.35 -9.58 0.57
N ASP A 8 -24.89 -8.89 1.58
CA ASP A 8 -24.10 -8.15 2.58
C ASP A 8 -23.24 -9.07 3.45
N LEU A 9 -23.75 -10.24 3.83
CA LEU A 9 -22.95 -11.24 4.54
C LEU A 9 -21.79 -11.77 3.69
N LEU A 10 -22.01 -12.00 2.40
CA LEU A 10 -20.95 -12.44 1.48
C LEU A 10 -19.88 -11.35 1.28
N ARG A 11 -20.27 -10.08 1.28
CA ARG A 11 -19.31 -8.95 1.21
C ARG A 11 -18.35 -8.92 2.39
N LEU A 12 -18.74 -9.45 3.55
CA LEU A 12 -17.86 -9.52 4.72
C LEU A 12 -16.62 -10.39 4.50
N ILE A 13 -16.56 -11.23 3.45
CA ILE A 13 -15.33 -11.93 3.02
C ILE A 13 -14.19 -10.93 2.74
N ALA A 14 -14.48 -9.70 2.35
CA ALA A 14 -13.45 -8.68 2.19
C ALA A 14 -12.71 -8.35 3.49
N VAL A 15 -13.35 -8.48 4.66
CA VAL A 15 -12.72 -8.14 5.95
C VAL A 15 -11.49 -9.03 6.24
N PRO A 16 -11.58 -10.38 6.26
CA PRO A 16 -10.41 -11.21 6.47
C PRO A 16 -9.38 -11.11 5.32
N VAL A 17 -9.81 -10.91 4.08
CA VAL A 17 -8.89 -10.75 2.93
C VAL A 17 -8.08 -9.46 3.06
N LEU A 18 -8.73 -8.33 3.35
CA LEU A 18 -8.04 -7.05 3.57
C LEU A 18 -7.23 -7.05 4.86
N GLY A 19 -7.68 -7.76 5.91
CA GLY A 19 -6.91 -7.95 7.13
C GLY A 19 -5.60 -8.69 6.85
N TRP A 20 -5.64 -9.78 6.08
CA TRP A 20 -4.44 -10.48 5.62
C TRP A 20 -3.56 -9.59 4.73
N ALA A 21 -4.15 -8.86 3.78
CA ALA A 21 -3.41 -7.95 2.92
C ALA A 21 -2.74 -6.82 3.71
N ALA A 22 -3.38 -6.30 4.76
CA ALA A 22 -2.82 -5.30 5.66
C ALA A 22 -1.62 -5.85 6.46
N VAL A 23 -1.69 -7.09 6.94
CA VAL A 23 -0.55 -7.75 7.60
C VAL A 23 0.62 -7.94 6.62
N ARG A 24 0.36 -8.42 5.40
CA ARG A 24 1.38 -8.57 4.36
C ARG A 24 2.00 -7.24 3.95
N ASP A 25 1.19 -6.18 3.84
CA ASP A 25 1.68 -4.83 3.54
C ASP A 25 2.60 -4.30 4.66
N LEU A 26 2.34 -4.64 5.93
CA LEU A 26 3.25 -4.30 7.04
C LEU A 26 4.57 -5.09 7.01
N GLU A 27 4.51 -6.39 6.69
CA GLU A 27 5.67 -7.29 6.75
C GLU A 27 6.58 -7.16 5.53
N THR A 28 6.01 -7.25 4.32
CA THR A 28 6.75 -7.42 3.07
C THR A 28 6.52 -6.30 2.07
N ARG A 29 5.62 -5.35 2.35
CA ARG A 29 5.24 -4.24 1.46
C ARG A 29 4.73 -4.69 0.09
N ARG A 30 4.31 -5.94 -0.03
CA ARG A 30 3.91 -6.55 -1.29
C ARG A 30 2.69 -7.42 -1.07
N VAL A 31 1.63 -7.15 -1.82
CA VAL A 31 0.41 -7.96 -1.87
C VAL A 31 0.26 -8.53 -3.28
N PRO A 32 0.10 -9.86 -3.43
CA PRO A 32 -0.07 -10.49 -4.74
C PRO A 32 -1.25 -9.91 -5.51
N ASN A 33 -1.08 -9.73 -6.81
CA ASN A 33 -2.09 -9.14 -7.68
C ASN A 33 -3.36 -10.01 -7.78
N GLU A 34 -3.18 -11.32 -7.64
CA GLU A 34 -4.20 -12.36 -7.71
C GLU A 34 -5.19 -12.25 -6.55
N THR A 35 -4.82 -11.59 -5.44
CA THR A 35 -5.68 -11.36 -4.27
C THR A 35 -6.96 -10.62 -4.63
N TRP A 36 -6.87 -9.68 -5.58
CA TRP A 36 -7.96 -8.74 -5.87
C TRP A 36 -8.98 -9.29 -6.87
N LEU A 37 -8.58 -10.19 -7.75
CA LEU A 37 -9.45 -10.72 -8.81
C LEU A 37 -10.68 -11.47 -8.26
N PRO A 38 -10.55 -12.36 -7.25
CA PRO A 38 -11.71 -13.01 -6.64
C PRO A 38 -12.67 -12.02 -5.98
N LEU A 39 -12.15 -10.97 -5.33
CA LEU A 39 -13.00 -9.94 -4.70
C LEU A 39 -13.76 -9.11 -5.75
N ILE A 40 -13.11 -8.76 -6.86
CA ILE A 40 -13.77 -8.07 -7.98
C ILE A 40 -14.84 -8.97 -8.58
N GLY A 41 -14.52 -10.24 -8.85
CA GLY A 41 -15.48 -11.20 -9.40
C GLY A 41 -16.69 -11.41 -8.49
N LEU A 42 -16.46 -11.55 -7.18
CA LEU A 42 -17.52 -11.59 -6.17
C LEU A 42 -18.36 -10.30 -6.19
N GLY A 43 -17.72 -9.14 -6.19
CA GLY A 43 -18.41 -7.85 -6.22
C GLY A 43 -19.30 -7.68 -7.44
N VAL A 44 -18.83 -8.05 -8.63
CA VAL A 44 -19.65 -8.03 -9.85
C VAL A 44 -20.84 -8.97 -9.72
N ALA A 45 -20.63 -10.21 -9.24
CA ALA A 45 -21.72 -11.18 -9.07
C ALA A 45 -22.78 -10.68 -8.08
N LEU A 46 -22.36 -10.11 -6.95
CA LEU A 46 -23.26 -9.56 -5.94
C LEU A 46 -23.99 -8.30 -6.42
N LEU A 47 -23.32 -7.43 -7.17
CA LEU A 47 -23.96 -6.24 -7.76
C LEU A 47 -25.02 -6.63 -8.79
N LEU A 48 -24.75 -7.62 -9.64
CA LEU A 48 -25.73 -8.15 -10.58
C LEU A 48 -26.92 -8.80 -9.84
N TRP A 49 -26.63 -9.52 -8.76
CA TRP A 49 -27.66 -10.12 -7.92
C TRP A 49 -28.56 -9.07 -7.27
N ASP A 50 -27.98 -8.04 -6.66
CA ASP A 50 -28.75 -6.94 -6.05
C ASP A 50 -29.53 -6.16 -7.11
N GLY A 51 -28.99 -5.99 -8.32
CA GLY A 51 -29.72 -5.42 -9.45
C GLY A 51 -30.95 -6.24 -9.85
N LEU A 52 -30.81 -7.56 -9.91
CA LEU A 52 -31.94 -8.47 -10.16
C LEU A 52 -32.95 -8.42 -9.00
N ALA A 53 -32.47 -8.48 -7.76
CA ALA A 53 -33.26 -8.41 -6.53
C ALA A 53 -34.15 -7.16 -6.51
N VAL A 54 -33.57 -5.99 -6.79
CA VAL A 54 -34.30 -4.71 -6.89
C VAL A 54 -35.27 -4.70 -8.08
N TRP A 55 -34.91 -5.30 -9.22
CA TRP A 55 -35.79 -5.38 -10.39
C TRP A 55 -37.07 -6.19 -10.11
N ILE A 56 -36.96 -7.27 -9.35
CA ILE A 56 -38.11 -8.13 -8.97
C ILE A 56 -38.72 -7.76 -7.61
N ASP A 57 -38.32 -6.64 -7.01
CA ASP A 57 -38.71 -6.17 -5.68
C ASP A 57 -38.61 -7.26 -4.59
N THR A 58 -37.51 -8.01 -4.58
CA THR A 58 -37.25 -9.09 -3.63
C THR A 58 -35.84 -9.00 -3.08
N ALA A 59 -35.67 -9.09 -1.77
CA ALA A 59 -34.39 -9.24 -1.08
C ALA A 59 -34.42 -10.47 -0.17
N TRP A 60 -33.35 -11.26 -0.19
CA TRP A 60 -33.23 -12.44 0.67
C TRP A 60 -32.43 -12.10 1.92
N MET A 61 -33.10 -12.16 3.06
CA MET A 61 -32.50 -11.90 4.35
C MET A 61 -32.31 -13.19 5.13
N LEU A 62 -31.09 -13.39 5.65
CA LEU A 62 -30.83 -14.39 6.68
C LEU A 62 -31.30 -13.82 8.02
N THR A 63 -32.22 -14.52 8.69
CA THR A 63 -32.73 -14.15 10.02
C THR A 63 -32.29 -15.18 11.06
N ILE A 64 -31.89 -14.69 12.24
CA ILE A 64 -31.52 -15.53 13.39
C ILE A 64 -32.30 -15.05 14.61
N ASP A 65 -33.12 -15.93 15.19
CA ASP A 65 -33.86 -15.65 16.41
C ASP A 65 -33.73 -16.79 17.43
N GLY A 66 -32.89 -16.57 18.44
CA GLY A 66 -32.45 -17.65 19.32
C GLY A 66 -31.66 -18.72 18.54
N LEU A 67 -32.16 -19.95 18.55
CA LEU A 67 -31.58 -21.09 17.80
C LEU A 67 -32.24 -21.29 16.41
N LYS A 68 -33.20 -20.45 16.02
CA LYS A 68 -33.88 -20.57 14.72
C LYS A 68 -33.12 -19.75 13.68
N VAL A 69 -32.75 -20.42 12.58
CA VAL A 69 -32.12 -19.80 11.40
C VAL A 69 -33.09 -19.92 10.23
N GLY A 70 -33.42 -18.80 9.59
CA GLY A 70 -34.33 -18.72 8.46
C GLY A 70 -33.76 -17.89 7.30
N VAL A 71 -34.26 -18.13 6.10
CA VAL A 71 -34.08 -17.25 4.95
C VAL A 71 -35.45 -16.79 4.51
N GLU A 72 -35.67 -15.48 4.56
CA GLU A 72 -36.96 -14.86 4.27
C GLU A 72 -36.82 -13.90 3.09
N ALA A 73 -37.86 -13.86 2.24
CA ALA A 73 -37.97 -12.90 1.16
C ALA A 73 -38.69 -11.64 1.65
N TRP A 74 -38.03 -10.49 1.49
CA TRP A 74 -38.51 -9.17 1.87
C TRP A 74 -38.59 -8.28 0.63
N SER A 75 -39.28 -7.14 0.69
CA SER A 75 -39.17 -6.16 -0.39
C SER A 75 -37.77 -5.56 -0.41
N ALA A 76 -37.27 -5.19 -1.58
CA ALA A 76 -35.88 -4.76 -1.71
C ALA A 76 -35.61 -3.43 -0.97
N GLY A 77 -36.64 -2.61 -0.72
CA GLY A 77 -36.56 -1.33 -0.01
C GLY A 77 -35.80 -0.22 -0.77
N GLU A 78 -34.90 -0.60 -1.66
CA GLU A 78 -34.08 0.23 -2.55
C GLU A 78 -34.72 0.31 -3.94
N THR A 79 -34.63 1.47 -4.59
CA THR A 79 -35.13 1.63 -5.97
C THR A 79 -34.05 1.32 -7.00
N ALA A 80 -34.44 0.84 -8.19
CA ALA A 80 -33.50 0.60 -9.30
C ALA A 80 -32.68 1.87 -9.64
N ARG A 81 -33.32 3.04 -9.54
CA ARG A 81 -32.68 4.34 -9.79
C ARG A 81 -31.60 4.66 -8.75
N SER A 82 -31.89 4.46 -7.45
CA SER A 82 -30.93 4.77 -6.38
C SER A 82 -29.77 3.79 -6.38
N LEU A 83 -30.02 2.49 -6.61
CA LEU A 83 -28.97 1.49 -6.79
C LEU A 83 -28.09 1.83 -8.00
N ALA A 84 -28.69 2.17 -9.14
CA ALA A 84 -27.94 2.55 -10.33
C ALA A 84 -27.09 3.81 -10.11
N LEU A 85 -27.64 4.83 -9.45
CA LEU A 85 -26.91 6.06 -9.14
C LEU A 85 -25.72 5.79 -8.20
N ARG A 86 -25.94 5.07 -7.10
CA ARG A 86 -24.90 4.73 -6.13
C ARG A 86 -23.81 3.85 -6.75
N SER A 87 -24.19 2.88 -7.57
CA SER A 87 -23.25 2.02 -8.31
C SER A 87 -22.48 2.81 -9.37
N ALA A 88 -23.13 3.74 -10.07
CA ALA A 88 -22.48 4.60 -11.05
C ALA A 88 -21.47 5.54 -10.39
N ILE A 89 -21.77 6.09 -9.21
CA ILE A 89 -20.81 6.89 -8.44
C ILE A 89 -19.71 5.99 -7.89
N SER A 90 -20.05 4.87 -7.24
CA SER A 90 -19.05 3.98 -6.66
C SER A 90 -18.09 3.47 -7.72
N VAL A 91 -18.58 2.72 -8.71
CA VAL A 91 -17.73 2.10 -9.73
C VAL A 91 -17.25 3.13 -10.75
N GLY A 92 -18.17 3.94 -11.28
CA GLY A 92 -17.88 4.87 -12.37
C GLY A 92 -17.01 6.07 -11.97
N PHE A 93 -16.96 6.46 -10.70
CA PHE A 93 -16.01 7.47 -10.23
C PHE A 93 -14.79 6.85 -9.51
N LEU A 94 -14.96 5.92 -8.56
CA LEU A 94 -13.82 5.43 -7.78
C LEU A 94 -12.85 4.56 -8.58
N VAL A 95 -13.31 3.77 -9.54
CA VAL A 95 -12.39 2.95 -10.35
C VAL A 95 -11.49 3.83 -11.22
N PRO A 96 -12.02 4.80 -12.01
CA PRO A 96 -11.16 5.76 -12.71
C PRO A 96 -10.29 6.59 -11.78
N PHE A 97 -10.81 7.02 -10.63
CA PHE A 97 -10.05 7.75 -9.61
C PHE A 97 -8.85 6.94 -9.10
N ALA A 98 -9.05 5.67 -8.74
CA ALA A 98 -7.99 4.78 -8.29
C ALA A 98 -6.92 4.57 -9.38
N TYR A 99 -7.35 4.39 -10.63
CA TYR A 99 -6.46 4.25 -11.77
C TYR A 99 -5.64 5.53 -12.01
N ALA A 100 -6.27 6.70 -11.96
CA ALA A 100 -5.60 7.98 -12.13
C ALA A 100 -4.53 8.21 -11.05
N PHE A 101 -4.84 7.93 -9.78
CA PHE A 101 -3.86 8.04 -8.70
C PHE A 101 -2.68 7.09 -8.85
N TRP A 102 -2.91 5.87 -9.34
CA TRP A 102 -1.84 4.96 -9.70
C TRP A 102 -0.98 5.50 -10.84
N TRP A 103 -1.61 6.00 -11.91
CA TRP A 103 -0.92 6.57 -13.08
C TRP A 103 -0.03 7.76 -12.72
N PHE A 104 -0.48 8.64 -11.83
CA PHE A 104 0.30 9.77 -11.34
C PHE A 104 1.31 9.41 -10.23
N GLY A 105 1.44 8.13 -9.87
CA GLY A 105 2.38 7.65 -8.85
C GLY A 105 1.98 7.97 -7.41
N GLY A 106 0.71 8.31 -7.17
CA GLY A 106 0.16 8.56 -5.84
C GLY A 106 -0.19 7.28 -5.06
N PHE A 107 -0.44 6.17 -5.75
CA PHE A 107 -0.75 4.86 -5.16
C PHE A 107 0.13 3.74 -5.73
N GLY A 108 0.40 2.72 -4.92
CA GLY A 108 0.91 1.45 -5.41
C GLY A 108 -0.16 0.71 -6.23
N GLY A 109 0.28 -0.20 -7.11
CA GLY A 109 -0.64 -1.00 -7.92
C GLY A 109 -1.60 -1.86 -7.10
N ALA A 110 -1.16 -2.35 -5.93
CA ALA A 110 -2.01 -3.10 -5.01
C ALA A 110 -3.07 -2.21 -4.36
N ASP A 111 -2.72 -1.00 -3.94
CA ASP A 111 -3.64 -0.04 -3.33
C ASP A 111 -4.78 0.35 -4.28
N ALA A 112 -4.43 0.61 -5.55
CA ALA A 112 -5.42 0.93 -6.56
C ALA A 112 -6.38 -0.23 -6.80
N LYS A 113 -5.87 -1.47 -6.91
CA LYS A 113 -6.71 -2.66 -7.07
C LYS A 113 -7.60 -2.93 -5.85
N ALA A 114 -7.09 -2.68 -4.64
CA ALA A 114 -7.86 -2.78 -3.41
C ALA A 114 -9.05 -1.80 -3.43
N LEU A 115 -8.80 -0.54 -3.77
CA LEU A 115 -9.84 0.48 -3.87
C LEU A 115 -10.87 0.16 -4.97
N MET A 116 -10.42 -0.33 -6.12
CA MET A 116 -11.31 -0.80 -7.19
C MET A 116 -12.17 -1.98 -6.74
N ALA A 117 -11.59 -2.96 -6.05
CA ALA A 117 -12.32 -4.11 -5.53
C ALA A 117 -13.40 -3.67 -4.53
N LEU A 118 -13.06 -2.75 -3.61
CA LEU A 118 -14.03 -2.19 -2.66
C LEU A 118 -15.12 -1.38 -3.37
N ALA A 119 -14.79 -0.60 -4.40
CA ALA A 119 -15.78 0.18 -5.15
C ALA A 119 -16.86 -0.70 -5.80
N VAL A 120 -16.45 -1.88 -6.30
CA VAL A 120 -17.37 -2.85 -6.92
C VAL A 120 -18.11 -3.67 -5.86
N LEU A 121 -17.43 -4.06 -4.79
CA LEU A 121 -18.01 -4.91 -3.75
C LEU A 121 -19.00 -4.14 -2.86
N PHE A 122 -18.77 -2.85 -2.64
CA PHE A 122 -19.50 -2.00 -1.70
C PHE A 122 -20.08 -0.72 -2.34
N PRO A 123 -20.95 -0.85 -3.36
CA PRO A 123 -21.58 0.30 -4.00
C PRO A 123 -22.61 0.99 -3.09
N THR A 124 -23.25 0.23 -2.22
CA THR A 124 -24.27 0.65 -1.26
C THR A 124 -23.90 0.19 0.15
N TYR A 125 -24.56 0.78 1.16
CA TYR A 125 -24.34 0.43 2.55
C TYR A 125 -24.84 -0.99 2.84
N PRO A 126 -24.00 -1.89 3.39
CA PRO A 126 -24.48 -3.15 3.92
C PRO A 126 -25.20 -2.89 5.25
N VAL A 127 -26.34 -3.53 5.48
CA VAL A 127 -27.16 -3.30 6.69
C VAL A 127 -27.27 -4.57 7.51
N PHE A 128 -26.86 -4.48 8.78
CA PHE A 128 -26.89 -5.58 9.74
C PHE A 128 -27.77 -5.19 10.93
N TYR A 129 -28.86 -5.92 11.10
CA TYR A 129 -29.80 -5.73 12.20
C TYR A 129 -29.40 -6.60 13.39
N PHE A 130 -29.28 -5.97 14.56
CA PHE A 130 -29.11 -6.60 15.87
C PHE A 130 -30.28 -6.18 16.78
N PRO A 131 -30.55 -6.91 17.88
CA PRO A 131 -31.71 -6.64 18.74
C PRO A 131 -31.83 -5.20 19.27
N SER A 132 -30.70 -4.51 19.49
CA SER A 132 -30.66 -3.15 20.04
C SER A 132 -29.87 -2.16 19.18
N LEU A 133 -29.44 -2.58 17.98
CA LEU A 133 -28.49 -1.83 17.17
C LEU A 133 -28.62 -2.19 15.70
N THR A 134 -28.50 -1.22 14.81
CA THR A 134 -28.27 -1.44 13.38
C THR A 134 -26.87 -0.98 13.04
N LEU A 135 -26.15 -1.78 12.24
CA LEU A 135 -24.83 -1.44 11.74
C LEU A 135 -24.86 -1.28 10.22
N PRO A 136 -24.12 -0.30 9.67
CA PRO A 136 -23.40 0.74 10.39
C PRO A 136 -24.33 1.76 11.07
N ARG A 137 -23.83 2.48 12.09
CA ARG A 137 -24.64 3.39 12.92
C ARG A 137 -25.04 4.69 12.24
N PHE A 138 -24.19 5.18 11.35
CA PHE A 138 -24.36 6.48 10.70
C PHE A 138 -24.16 6.35 9.19
N GLU A 139 -25.22 6.61 8.43
CA GLU A 139 -25.18 6.56 6.97
C GLU A 139 -25.01 7.96 6.38
N ALA A 140 -24.06 8.13 5.48
CA ALA A 140 -23.89 9.37 4.73
C ALA A 140 -25.07 9.57 3.76
N THR A 141 -25.48 10.82 3.55
CA THR A 141 -26.61 11.19 2.68
C THR A 141 -26.48 10.65 1.25
N LEU A 142 -25.24 10.57 0.73
CA LEU A 142 -24.98 10.06 -0.61
C LEU A 142 -25.22 8.53 -0.72
N GLY A 143 -25.11 7.80 0.39
CA GLY A 143 -25.37 6.35 0.46
C GLY A 143 -24.38 5.48 -0.33
N VAL A 144 -23.20 6.00 -0.67
CA VAL A 144 -22.16 5.26 -1.40
C VAL A 144 -21.12 4.77 -0.40
N PHE A 145 -21.15 3.47 -0.08
CA PHE A 145 -20.36 2.94 1.04
C PHE A 145 -18.86 2.94 0.76
N ALA A 146 -18.42 2.67 -0.47
CA ALA A 146 -17.02 2.76 -0.86
C ALA A 146 -16.41 4.15 -0.65
N LEU A 147 -17.19 5.23 -0.79
CA LEU A 147 -16.71 6.58 -0.47
C LEU A 147 -16.52 6.78 1.04
N THR A 148 -17.40 6.20 1.85
CA THR A 148 -17.26 6.20 3.30
C THR A 148 -16.04 5.39 3.75
N ILE A 149 -15.76 4.23 3.11
CA ILE A 149 -14.52 3.49 3.33
C ILE A 149 -13.30 4.35 2.99
N LEU A 150 -13.28 5.02 1.83
CA LEU A 150 -12.18 5.90 1.44
C LEU A 150 -12.01 7.07 2.41
N SER A 151 -13.10 7.71 2.82
CA SER A 151 -13.10 8.81 3.80
C SER A 151 -12.48 8.38 5.13
N ASN A 152 -12.96 7.26 5.68
CA ASN A 152 -12.43 6.70 6.92
C ASN A 152 -10.97 6.22 6.75
N THR A 153 -10.60 5.73 5.57
CA THR A 153 -9.21 5.38 5.23
C THR A 153 -8.29 6.59 5.35
N VAL A 154 -8.71 7.76 4.86
CA VAL A 154 -7.93 8.99 4.98
C VAL A 154 -7.79 9.41 6.45
N LEU A 155 -8.85 9.30 7.24
CA LEU A 155 -8.80 9.61 8.68
C LEU A 155 -7.84 8.69 9.43
N VAL A 156 -7.91 7.38 9.22
CA VAL A 156 -6.99 6.41 9.83
C VAL A 156 -5.57 6.64 9.32
N GLY A 157 -5.41 6.90 8.03
CA GLY A 157 -4.12 7.18 7.39
C GLY A 157 -3.44 8.43 7.96
N ALA A 158 -4.21 9.47 8.32
CA ALA A 158 -3.70 10.69 8.93
C ALA A 158 -3.08 10.47 10.32
N VAL A 159 -3.45 9.38 11.02
CA VAL A 159 -2.84 9.02 12.31
C VAL A 159 -1.37 8.65 12.15
N TYR A 160 -0.98 8.01 11.03
CA TYR A 160 0.39 7.56 10.80
C TYR A 160 1.43 8.70 10.80
N PRO A 161 1.32 9.77 9.99
CA PRO A 161 2.30 10.85 9.99
C PRO A 161 2.34 11.59 11.34
N ILE A 162 1.20 11.70 12.05
CA ILE A 162 1.13 12.29 13.39
C ILE A 162 1.91 11.42 14.39
N ALA A 163 1.67 10.10 14.39
CA ALA A 163 2.37 9.16 15.25
C ALA A 163 3.87 9.10 14.95
N LEU A 164 4.25 9.12 13.67
CA LEU A 164 5.64 9.16 13.23
C LEU A 164 6.35 10.44 13.69
N ALA A 165 5.70 11.60 13.51
CA ALA A 165 6.21 12.88 13.99
C ALA A 165 6.37 12.89 15.51
N GLY A 166 5.36 12.46 16.26
CA GLY A 166 5.43 12.34 17.72
C GLY A 166 6.59 11.45 18.17
N ARG A 167 6.75 10.28 17.53
CA ARG A 167 7.87 9.38 17.80
C ARG A 167 9.23 10.04 17.54
N ASN A 168 9.37 10.74 16.42
CA ASN A 168 10.62 11.41 16.06
C ASN A 168 10.94 12.54 17.06
N LEU A 169 9.94 13.33 17.46
CA LEU A 169 10.09 14.37 18.47
C LEU A 169 10.56 13.80 19.82
N LEU A 170 9.96 12.69 20.27
CA LEU A 170 10.37 12.01 21.50
C LEU A 170 11.80 11.46 21.44
N GLN A 171 12.31 11.16 20.24
CA GLN A 171 13.67 10.70 20.00
C GLN A 171 14.66 11.85 19.73
N GLY A 172 14.23 13.12 19.82
CA GLY A 172 15.06 14.29 19.53
C GLY A 172 15.36 14.51 18.04
N ALA A 173 14.70 13.75 17.15
CA ALA A 173 14.90 13.82 15.71
C ALA A 173 13.98 14.88 15.07
N VAL A 174 14.33 16.16 15.26
CA VAL A 174 13.55 17.28 14.72
C VAL A 174 14.01 17.61 13.30
N SER A 175 13.12 17.45 12.32
CA SER A 175 13.35 17.81 10.91
C SER A 175 12.03 18.07 10.20
N ARG A 176 12.07 18.79 9.06
CA ARG A 176 10.93 18.90 8.13
C ARG A 176 10.43 17.55 7.64
N MET A 177 11.30 16.52 7.64
CA MET A 177 10.97 15.17 7.22
C MET A 177 10.37 14.29 8.33
N MET A 178 10.21 14.79 9.56
CA MET A 178 9.74 13.98 10.69
C MET A 178 8.31 13.45 10.56
N VAL A 179 7.50 14.02 9.67
CA VAL A 179 6.14 13.56 9.37
C VAL A 179 6.10 12.44 8.31
N VAL A 180 7.16 12.29 7.51
CA VAL A 180 7.24 11.33 6.38
C VAL A 180 8.31 10.25 6.54
N GLY A 181 9.30 10.47 7.39
CA GLY A 181 10.40 9.52 7.59
C GLY A 181 10.97 9.56 8.99
N ARG A 182 12.05 8.82 9.22
CA ARG A 182 12.77 8.77 10.49
C ARG A 182 14.26 8.51 10.26
N PRO A 183 15.16 8.96 11.16
CA PRO A 183 16.58 8.68 11.02
C PRO A 183 16.92 7.26 11.46
N VAL A 184 17.65 6.51 10.62
CA VAL A 184 18.13 5.15 10.94
C VAL A 184 19.61 5.00 10.69
N ALA A 185 20.22 4.02 11.36
CA ALA A 185 21.59 3.62 11.10
C ALA A 185 21.70 2.99 9.70
N VAL A 186 22.73 3.41 8.95
CA VAL A 186 22.94 2.98 7.55
C VAL A 186 23.07 1.47 7.42
N GLU A 187 23.74 0.82 8.36
CA GLU A 187 23.94 -0.64 8.43
C GLU A 187 22.63 -1.45 8.35
N THR A 188 21.53 -0.83 8.73
CA THR A 188 20.24 -1.48 8.88
C THR A 188 19.34 -1.32 7.64
N LEU A 189 19.76 -0.52 6.65
CA LEU A 189 19.04 -0.27 5.40
C LEU A 189 18.87 -1.52 4.50
N PRO A 190 19.86 -2.42 4.36
CA PRO A 190 19.70 -3.63 3.55
C PRO A 190 18.60 -4.58 4.06
N ARG A 191 18.06 -4.35 5.26
CA ARG A 191 16.98 -5.14 5.86
C ARG A 191 15.66 -4.37 5.97
N ARG A 192 15.53 -3.23 5.26
CA ARG A 192 14.35 -2.36 5.30
C ARG A 192 13.80 -2.12 3.91
N TYR A 193 12.48 -2.08 3.84
CA TYR A 193 11.78 -1.51 2.70
C TYR A 193 11.63 0.01 2.84
N GLY A 194 11.52 0.68 1.70
CA GLY A 194 11.28 2.12 1.63
C GLY A 194 12.34 2.84 0.79
N ARG A 195 12.46 4.15 1.00
CA ARG A 195 13.35 5.03 0.23
C ARG A 195 14.16 5.93 1.12
N LEU A 196 15.32 6.34 0.64
CA LEU A 196 16.07 7.44 1.25
C LEU A 196 15.32 8.76 1.07
N LEU A 197 15.42 9.62 2.07
CA LEU A 197 14.93 11.00 2.03
C LEU A 197 16.09 11.99 1.92
N GLU A 198 17.29 11.51 1.59
CA GLU A 198 18.51 12.28 1.56
C GLU A 198 19.35 11.97 0.33
N ARG A 199 20.16 12.96 -0.03
CA ARG A 199 21.32 12.92 -0.91
C ARG A 199 22.48 13.64 -0.20
N PRO A 200 23.71 13.58 -0.74
CA PRO A 200 24.82 14.35 -0.18
C PRO A 200 24.53 15.86 -0.03
N GLU A 201 23.68 16.42 -0.90
CA GLU A 201 23.31 17.85 -0.90
C GLU A 201 22.21 18.20 0.13
N GLY A 202 21.55 17.21 0.72
CA GLY A 202 20.48 17.38 1.71
C GLY A 202 19.24 16.56 1.43
N PHE A 203 18.08 17.05 1.88
CA PHE A 203 16.84 16.28 1.80
C PHE A 203 16.24 16.22 0.38
N THR A 204 15.71 15.05 0.00
CA THR A 204 15.00 14.81 -1.26
C THR A 204 13.67 14.09 -1.02
N ARG A 205 12.77 14.19 -2.01
CA ARG A 205 11.50 13.41 -2.09
C ARG A 205 11.59 12.27 -3.10
N ARG A 206 12.67 12.23 -3.89
CA ARG A 206 12.93 11.22 -4.93
C ARG A 206 14.29 10.59 -4.63
N GLY A 207 14.49 10.10 -3.42
CA GLY A 207 15.74 9.42 -3.08
C GLY A 207 15.73 7.97 -3.54
N MET A 208 16.92 7.36 -3.52
CA MET A 208 17.15 5.97 -3.86
C MET A 208 16.20 5.01 -3.13
N ASP A 209 15.60 4.10 -3.90
CA ASP A 209 14.79 3.00 -3.36
C ASP A 209 15.69 1.89 -2.79
N LEU A 210 15.34 1.39 -1.61
CA LEU A 210 16.14 0.38 -0.92
C LEU A 210 16.06 -1.00 -1.60
N ASP A 211 15.04 -1.26 -2.41
CA ASP A 211 14.96 -2.46 -3.26
C ASP A 211 16.07 -2.41 -4.32
N VAL A 212 16.29 -1.24 -4.94
CA VAL A 212 17.37 -1.01 -5.92
C VAL A 212 18.75 -1.12 -5.27
N LEU A 213 18.92 -0.59 -4.06
CA LEU A 213 20.15 -0.77 -3.29
C LEU A 213 20.49 -2.26 -3.10
N ARG A 214 19.50 -3.09 -2.79
CA ARG A 214 19.69 -4.54 -2.63
C ARG A 214 19.97 -5.23 -3.96
N MET A 215 19.26 -4.87 -5.03
CA MET A 215 19.53 -5.38 -6.37
C MET A 215 20.96 -5.08 -6.79
N TYR A 216 21.41 -3.84 -6.59
CA TYR A 216 22.77 -3.41 -6.88
C TYR A 216 23.82 -4.21 -6.08
N PHE A 217 23.58 -4.43 -4.78
CA PHE A 217 24.47 -5.24 -3.96
C PHE A 217 24.49 -6.72 -4.37
N SER A 218 23.35 -7.29 -4.77
CA SER A 218 23.28 -8.64 -5.33
C SER A 218 24.08 -8.72 -6.62
N TRP A 219 23.76 -7.86 -7.58
CA TRP A 219 24.42 -7.73 -8.89
C TRP A 219 25.93 -7.60 -8.76
N ARG A 220 26.40 -6.70 -7.88
CA ARG A 220 27.82 -6.45 -7.67
C ARG A 220 28.52 -7.53 -6.82
N GLY A 221 27.77 -8.41 -6.14
CA GLY A 221 28.34 -9.38 -5.19
C GLY A 221 28.97 -8.71 -3.96
N LEU A 222 28.38 -7.60 -3.50
CA LEU A 222 28.96 -6.71 -2.50
C LEU A 222 27.99 -6.49 -1.34
N THR A 223 28.51 -6.43 -0.11
CA THR A 223 27.73 -6.00 1.06
C THR A 223 27.95 -4.51 1.35
N LEU A 224 26.97 -3.88 2.00
CA LEU A 224 27.10 -2.52 2.50
C LEU A 224 28.30 -2.36 3.46
N ALA A 225 28.60 -3.39 4.26
CA ALA A 225 29.74 -3.36 5.18
C ALA A 225 31.08 -3.36 4.43
N GLN A 226 31.22 -4.15 3.36
CA GLN A 226 32.40 -4.12 2.50
C GLN A 226 32.54 -2.79 1.78
N LEU A 227 31.44 -2.26 1.22
CA LEU A 227 31.44 -0.95 0.55
C LEU A 227 31.94 0.15 1.48
N ARG A 228 31.47 0.18 2.73
CA ARG A 228 31.91 1.15 3.75
C ARG A 228 33.33 0.91 4.26
N GLY A 229 33.81 -0.33 4.23
CA GLY A 229 35.15 -0.70 4.67
C GLY A 229 36.24 -0.21 3.74
N ASP A 230 35.95 -0.07 2.44
CA ASP A 230 36.88 0.46 1.44
C ASP A 230 36.15 1.26 0.33
N PRO A 231 35.59 2.44 0.65
CA PRO A 231 34.76 3.20 -0.29
C PRO A 231 35.49 3.58 -1.57
N GLU A 232 36.77 3.97 -1.48
CA GLU A 232 37.55 4.43 -2.64
C GLU A 232 37.78 3.30 -3.65
N ARG A 233 38.09 2.08 -3.16
CA ARG A 233 38.19 0.91 -4.02
C ARG A 233 36.89 0.62 -4.76
N TYR A 234 35.75 0.66 -4.07
CA TYR A 234 34.45 0.35 -4.68
C TYR A 234 33.85 1.53 -5.45
N ARG A 235 34.39 2.73 -5.31
CA ARG A 235 34.05 3.88 -6.16
C ARG A 235 34.69 3.76 -7.53
N ASP A 236 35.86 3.12 -7.61
CA ASP A 236 36.59 2.85 -8.86
C ASP A 236 35.79 1.91 -9.79
N PRO A 237 35.43 2.33 -11.01
CA PRO A 237 34.78 1.50 -12.03
C PRO A 237 35.55 0.22 -12.36
N ALA A 238 36.88 0.21 -12.23
CA ALA A 238 37.71 -0.97 -12.48
C ALA A 238 37.47 -2.10 -11.46
N SER A 239 36.79 -1.82 -10.35
CA SER A 239 36.43 -2.82 -9.34
C SER A 239 35.10 -3.55 -9.62
N LEU A 240 34.42 -3.24 -10.73
CA LEU A 240 33.20 -3.93 -11.14
C LEU A 240 33.48 -5.40 -11.52
N PRO A 241 32.56 -6.33 -11.21
CA PRO A 241 32.71 -7.72 -11.64
C PRO A 241 32.62 -7.82 -13.15
N SER A 242 33.45 -8.67 -13.76
CA SER A 242 33.40 -8.95 -15.21
C SER A 242 32.13 -9.72 -15.60
N GLU A 243 31.65 -10.56 -14.68
CA GLU A 243 30.37 -11.27 -14.77
C GLU A 243 29.57 -10.97 -13.50
N PRO A 244 28.63 -10.00 -13.55
CA PRO A 244 27.77 -9.69 -12.43
C PRO A 244 26.83 -10.84 -12.06
N ASN A 245 26.36 -10.86 -10.81
CA ASN A 245 25.35 -11.83 -10.38
C ASN A 245 23.95 -11.39 -10.80
N ASP A 246 22.98 -12.30 -10.68
CA ASP A 246 21.56 -11.95 -10.80
C ASP A 246 21.17 -10.88 -9.74
N PRO A 247 20.65 -9.71 -10.16
CA PRO A 247 20.18 -8.67 -9.24
C PRO A 247 18.99 -9.11 -8.39
N GLY A 248 18.21 -10.11 -8.82
CA GLY A 248 16.93 -10.47 -8.22
C GLY A 248 15.91 -9.33 -8.28
N ASP A 249 14.95 -9.33 -7.35
CA ASP A 249 13.85 -8.36 -7.31
C ASP A 249 13.94 -7.36 -6.14
N GLY A 250 15.10 -7.32 -5.49
CA GLY A 250 15.33 -6.48 -4.32
C GLY A 250 14.51 -6.88 -3.09
N THR A 251 13.96 -8.09 -2.98
CA THR A 251 13.34 -8.54 -1.71
C THR A 251 14.36 -8.70 -0.59
N VAL A 252 13.93 -8.53 0.66
CA VAL A 252 14.79 -8.79 1.81
C VAL A 252 14.99 -10.31 1.92
N PRO A 253 16.23 -10.82 1.93
CA PRO A 253 16.47 -12.27 1.99
C PRO A 253 15.95 -12.87 3.29
N GLU A 254 15.12 -13.91 3.18
CA GLU A 254 14.83 -14.81 4.30
C GLU A 254 16.04 -15.75 4.51
N GLY A 255 16.90 -15.42 5.47
CA GLY A 255 18.09 -16.22 5.82
C GLY A 255 19.42 -15.73 5.25
N ASP A 256 20.50 -16.24 5.83
CA ASP A 256 21.90 -15.86 5.54
C ASP A 256 22.34 -16.49 4.20
N ARG A 257 21.86 -15.92 3.09
CA ARG A 257 22.39 -16.27 1.76
C ARG A 257 23.78 -15.66 1.65
N SER A 258 24.79 -16.52 1.84
CA SER A 258 26.19 -16.24 1.52
C SER A 258 26.26 -15.77 0.07
N LEU A 259 26.50 -14.47 -0.13
CA LEU A 259 26.84 -13.90 -1.42
C LEU A 259 28.07 -14.66 -1.95
N VAL A 260 27.96 -15.20 -3.17
CA VAL A 260 29.08 -15.85 -3.83
C VAL A 260 30.15 -14.78 -4.06
N ARG A 261 31.32 -15.00 -3.46
CA ARG A 261 32.48 -14.14 -3.60
C ARG A 261 33.07 -14.39 -4.99
N THR A 262 32.91 -13.45 -5.91
CA THR A 262 33.65 -13.45 -7.17
C THR A 262 35.06 -12.89 -6.94
N ASP A 263 36.04 -13.61 -7.47
CA ASP A 263 37.44 -13.27 -7.54
C ASP A 263 37.69 -12.37 -8.75
N GLY A 264 38.22 -11.17 -8.50
CA GLY A 264 38.35 -10.13 -9.52
C GLY A 264 39.40 -10.42 -10.59
N GLY A 265 39.13 -9.92 -11.80
CA GLY A 265 40.15 -9.32 -12.66
C GLY A 265 40.16 -9.72 -14.14
N ARG A 266 39.75 -8.80 -15.02
CA ARG A 266 40.57 -8.21 -16.10
C ARG A 266 39.84 -7.03 -16.77
N GLU A 267 40.64 -6.06 -17.20
CA GLU A 267 40.27 -4.74 -17.76
C GLU A 267 39.16 -4.80 -18.82
N GLN A 268 38.07 -4.08 -18.57
CA GLN A 268 37.19 -3.56 -19.62
C GLN A 268 37.37 -2.05 -19.71
N ASP A 269 37.35 -1.56 -20.96
CA ASP A 269 37.60 -0.18 -21.35
C ASP A 269 36.84 0.86 -20.50
N GLY A 270 37.63 1.73 -19.89
CA GLY A 270 37.38 3.16 -19.71
C GLY A 270 35.94 3.64 -19.57
N ARG A 271 35.33 3.42 -18.40
CA ARG A 271 34.26 4.30 -17.90
C ARG A 271 34.82 5.16 -16.79
N GLU A 272 35.74 6.08 -17.11
CA GLU A 272 36.34 6.98 -16.10
C GLU A 272 35.29 7.85 -15.36
N ASP A 273 34.07 7.98 -15.94
CA ASP A 273 33.01 8.86 -15.45
C ASP A 273 31.84 8.17 -14.70
N ASP A 274 31.89 6.86 -14.39
CA ASP A 274 30.81 6.17 -13.65
C ASP A 274 31.22 5.70 -12.24
N PRO A 275 31.43 6.64 -11.28
CA PRO A 275 31.75 6.26 -9.92
C PRO A 275 30.62 5.39 -9.35
N TRP A 276 31.02 4.30 -8.71
CA TRP A 276 30.17 3.22 -8.20
C TRP A 276 29.57 2.27 -9.27
N GLY A 277 29.74 2.50 -10.57
CA GLY A 277 29.19 1.63 -11.61
C GLY A 277 27.66 1.66 -11.67
N ALA A 278 27.04 2.80 -11.41
CA ALA A 278 25.58 2.93 -11.38
C ALA A 278 24.99 2.86 -12.80
N ASP A 279 25.65 3.48 -13.79
CA ASP A 279 25.22 3.40 -15.19
C ASP A 279 25.38 1.96 -15.71
N ALA A 280 26.50 1.30 -15.38
CA ALA A 280 26.72 -0.11 -15.71
C ALA A 280 25.62 -1.04 -15.18
N PHE A 281 25.21 -0.85 -13.92
CA PHE A 281 24.12 -1.60 -13.33
C PHE A 281 22.79 -1.39 -14.07
N PHE A 282 22.44 -0.14 -14.37
CA PHE A 282 21.16 0.15 -15.05
C PHE A 282 21.14 -0.29 -16.51
N GLU A 283 22.28 -0.26 -17.22
CA GLU A 283 22.39 -0.85 -18.55
C GLU A 283 22.12 -2.36 -18.54
N ASP A 284 22.66 -3.08 -17.56
CA ASP A 284 22.53 -4.54 -17.47
C ASP A 284 21.10 -4.98 -17.13
N ILE A 285 20.42 -4.28 -16.21
CA ILE A 285 19.03 -4.62 -15.83
C ILE A 285 17.97 -4.07 -16.79
N GLY A 286 18.35 -3.29 -17.81
CA GLY A 286 17.44 -2.75 -18.82
C GLY A 286 16.80 -1.39 -18.49
N GLY A 287 17.38 -0.61 -17.58
CA GLY A 287 17.04 0.79 -17.30
C GLY A 287 16.45 1.06 -15.91
N PRO A 288 16.07 2.33 -15.63
CA PRO A 288 15.58 2.76 -14.32
C PRO A 288 14.39 1.93 -13.81
N ILE A 289 14.42 1.57 -12.53
CA ILE A 289 13.38 0.74 -11.89
C ILE A 289 13.01 1.30 -10.52
N TYR A 290 11.76 1.06 -10.10
CA TYR A 290 11.20 1.56 -8.83
C TYR A 290 11.31 3.09 -8.64
N GLY A 291 11.47 3.85 -9.72
CA GLY A 291 11.66 5.31 -9.68
C GLY A 291 13.04 5.74 -9.20
N THR A 292 14.04 4.86 -9.28
CA THR A 292 15.46 5.14 -9.05
C THR A 292 16.20 4.98 -10.37
N ASP A 293 17.00 5.98 -10.73
CA ASP A 293 17.92 5.95 -11.87
C ASP A 293 19.38 5.95 -11.37
N ALA A 294 20.33 6.00 -12.32
CA ALA A 294 21.76 5.95 -12.02
C ALA A 294 22.22 7.13 -11.14
N GLU A 295 21.64 8.31 -11.34
CA GLU A 295 21.94 9.50 -10.54
C GLU A 295 21.54 9.29 -9.07
N GLU A 296 20.31 8.82 -8.84
CA GLU A 296 19.81 8.54 -7.49
C GLU A 296 20.60 7.43 -6.79
N LEU A 297 20.94 6.35 -7.52
CA LEU A 297 21.74 5.27 -6.98
C LEU A 297 23.14 5.76 -6.58
N ARG A 298 23.80 6.51 -7.45
CA ARG A 298 25.14 7.10 -7.20
C ARG A 298 25.11 8.05 -6.00
N ALA A 299 24.12 8.93 -5.91
CA ALA A 299 23.93 9.83 -4.78
C ALA A 299 23.69 9.05 -3.48
N GLY A 300 22.85 8.03 -3.54
CA GLY A 300 22.59 7.11 -2.44
C GLY A 300 23.86 6.44 -1.93
N LEU A 301 24.61 5.77 -2.80
CA LEU A 301 25.85 5.07 -2.44
C LEU A 301 26.90 6.03 -1.84
N THR A 302 27.04 7.23 -2.40
CA THR A 302 27.93 8.28 -1.87
C THR A 302 27.54 8.71 -0.45
N LEU A 303 26.25 8.90 -0.21
CA LEU A 303 25.72 9.22 1.12
C LEU A 303 25.97 8.07 2.10
N LEU A 304 25.67 6.83 1.70
CA LEU A 304 25.81 5.63 2.53
C LEU A 304 27.27 5.26 2.84
N ALA A 305 28.22 5.69 2.02
CA ALA A 305 29.64 5.47 2.26
C ALA A 305 30.18 6.28 3.45
N THR A 306 29.61 7.47 3.70
CA THR A 306 30.16 8.45 4.66
C THR A 306 29.27 8.69 5.88
N SER A 307 27.96 8.45 5.77
CA SER A 307 27.01 8.81 6.82
C SER A 307 26.77 7.67 7.81
N GLU A 308 26.76 7.93 9.10
CA GLU A 308 26.37 6.91 10.11
C GLU A 308 24.86 6.69 10.16
N ARG A 309 24.09 7.76 9.97
CA ARG A 309 22.64 7.76 10.00
C ARG A 309 22.09 8.56 8.84
N VAL A 310 20.97 8.10 8.29
CA VAL A 310 20.26 8.78 7.20
C VAL A 310 18.77 8.77 7.48
N TRP A 311 18.07 9.80 7.01
CA TRP A 311 16.63 9.83 6.99
C TRP A 311 16.08 8.93 5.89
N TYR A 312 15.15 8.06 6.27
CA TYR A 312 14.47 7.18 5.33
C TYR A 312 12.96 7.22 5.55
N SER A 313 12.20 7.03 4.48
CA SER A 313 10.76 6.83 4.50
C SER A 313 10.46 5.35 4.33
N PRO A 314 9.79 4.70 5.30
CA PRO A 314 9.30 3.34 5.13
C PRO A 314 8.11 3.25 4.17
N GLY A 315 7.55 4.38 3.70
CA GLY A 315 6.27 4.41 2.98
C GLY A 315 5.06 4.16 3.89
N LEU A 316 3.92 4.76 3.54
CA LEU A 316 2.65 4.47 4.21
C LEU A 316 2.12 3.14 3.67
N PRO A 317 1.88 2.11 4.52
CA PRO A 317 1.22 0.88 4.07
C PRO A 317 -0.25 1.20 3.87
N PHE A 318 -0.67 1.61 2.67
CA PHE A 318 -2.00 2.19 2.45
C PHE A 318 -3.14 1.17 2.62
N ILE A 319 -2.84 -0.13 2.54
CA ILE A 319 -3.83 -1.19 2.80
C ILE A 319 -4.19 -1.24 4.29
N VAL A 320 -3.29 -0.89 5.20
CA VAL A 320 -3.55 -0.86 6.66
C VAL A 320 -4.62 0.17 7.04
N PRO A 321 -4.51 1.47 6.69
CA PRO A 321 -5.57 2.41 6.93
C PRO A 321 -6.81 2.08 6.10
N MET A 322 -6.68 1.43 4.94
CA MET A 322 -7.85 1.00 4.16
C MET A 322 -8.65 -0.09 4.88
N PHE A 323 -7.96 -1.06 5.48
CA PHE A 323 -8.57 -2.06 6.34
C PHE A 323 -9.21 -1.43 7.58
N GLY A 324 -8.49 -0.52 8.26
CA GLY A 324 -9.04 0.25 9.37
C GLY A 324 -10.28 1.07 8.97
N GLY A 325 -10.25 1.67 7.78
CA GLY A 325 -11.34 2.40 7.17
C GLY A 325 -12.55 1.51 6.91
N LEU A 326 -12.35 0.31 6.33
CA LEU A 326 -13.42 -0.67 6.13
C LEU A 326 -14.07 -1.09 7.45
N VAL A 327 -13.27 -1.42 8.46
CA VAL A 327 -13.78 -1.81 9.79
C VAL A 327 -14.56 -0.68 10.44
N ALA A 328 -14.02 0.55 10.41
CA ALA A 328 -14.71 1.72 10.92
C ALA A 328 -16.02 1.98 10.17
N SER A 329 -16.02 1.84 8.84
CA SER A 329 -17.22 2.01 8.02
C SER A 329 -18.28 0.97 8.33
N LEU A 330 -17.92 -0.30 8.55
CA LEU A 330 -18.88 -1.36 8.87
C LEU A 330 -19.48 -1.20 10.28
N LEU A 331 -18.71 -0.70 11.25
CA LEU A 331 -19.14 -0.61 12.66
C LEU A 331 -19.77 0.75 13.01
N ALA A 332 -19.21 1.84 12.51
CA ALA A 332 -19.66 3.19 12.83
C ALA A 332 -20.38 3.85 11.65
N GLY A 333 -19.96 3.57 10.42
CA GLY A 333 -20.44 4.27 9.22
C GLY A 333 -19.54 5.44 8.87
N ASP A 334 -20.12 6.56 8.43
CA ASP A 334 -19.32 7.73 8.00
C ASP A 334 -18.84 8.57 9.18
N VAL A 335 -17.63 8.26 9.66
CA VAL A 335 -17.03 8.92 10.82
C VAL A 335 -16.69 10.38 10.51
N LEU A 336 -16.24 10.68 9.29
CA LEU A 336 -15.92 12.05 8.89
C LEU A 336 -17.16 12.93 8.93
N VAL A 337 -18.25 12.50 8.28
CA VAL A 337 -19.49 13.27 8.27
C VAL A 337 -20.04 13.40 9.69
N TRP A 338 -19.99 12.34 10.50
CA TRP A 338 -20.38 12.41 11.90
C TRP A 338 -19.57 13.47 12.68
N LEU A 339 -18.24 13.50 12.53
CA LEU A 339 -17.38 14.50 13.16
C LEU A 339 -17.68 15.92 12.68
N LEU A 340 -17.90 16.12 11.39
CA LEU A 340 -18.26 17.42 10.82
C LEU A 340 -19.59 17.94 11.38
N LEU A 341 -20.59 17.06 11.52
CA LEU A 341 -21.86 17.40 12.16
C LEU A 341 -21.68 17.79 13.63
N GLN A 342 -20.85 17.07 14.38
CA GLN A 342 -20.53 17.44 15.77
C GLN A 342 -19.80 18.79 15.87
N ALA A 343 -19.01 19.14 14.86
CA ALA A 343 -18.34 20.44 14.76
C ALA A 343 -19.25 21.58 14.25
N GLY A 344 -20.52 21.29 13.91
CA GLY A 344 -21.47 22.27 13.37
C GLY A 344 -21.21 22.66 11.90
N LEU A 345 -20.51 21.80 11.15
CA LEU A 345 -20.10 22.03 9.77
C LEU A 345 -20.93 21.23 8.74
N GLY A 346 -22.16 20.84 9.08
CA GLY A 346 -23.00 19.98 8.22
C GLY A 346 -24.42 20.47 8.00
#